data_AF-A0A820HBG5-F1
#
_entry.id   AF-A0A820HBG5-F1
#
_cell.length_a   1.000
_cell.length_b   1.000
_cell.length_c   1.000
_cell.angle_alpha   90.00
_cell.angle_beta   90.00
_cell.angle_gamma   90.00
#
_symmetry.space_group_name_H-M   'P 1'
#
loop_
_entity.id
_entity.type
_entity.pdbx_description
1 polymer ?
#
loop_
_entity_poly.entity_id
_entity_poly.type
_entity_poly.pdbx_seq_one_letter_code
_entity_poly.pdbx_strand_id
1 'polypeptide(L)' 'IVVPPLPGKAWQRQVPGFLRRDDGIFEDDFIEERRKGLEQFVNKVAGHPLAQNERSLHVFLQETTIDFDKYIPGKVRNS' A
#
# COMPACT_ATOMS: atom_id res chain seq x y z
N ILE A 1 -1.52 11.05 13.41
CA ILE A 1 -2.38 9.85 13.38
C ILE A 1 -1.50 8.62 13.52
N VAL A 2 -2.02 7.54 14.10
CA VAL A 2 -1.31 6.26 14.05
C VAL A 2 -1.76 5.58 12.77
N VAL A 3 -0.85 5.51 11.79
CA VAL A 3 -1.08 4.76 10.56
C VAL A 3 -1.05 3.26 10.94
N PRO A 4 -2.07 2.46 10.57
CA PRO A 4 -2.05 1.03 10.86
C PRO A 4 -0.82 0.37 10.22
N PRO A 5 -0.28 -0.71 10.81
CA PRO A 5 0.87 -1.39 10.23
C PRO A 5 0.50 -1.97 8.86
N LEU A 6 1.43 -1.85 7.91
CA LEU A 6 1.34 -2.57 6.63
C LEU A 6 1.62 -4.07 6.86
N PRO A 7 1.10 -4.96 6.02
CA PRO A 7 1.60 -6.34 5.97
C PRO A 7 3.12 -6.32 5.75
N GLY A 8 3.85 -7.10 6.55
CA GLY A 8 5.31 -7.01 6.66
C GLY A 8 6.03 -7.14 5.31
N LYS A 9 7.17 -6.43 5.17
CA LYS A 9 8.02 -6.58 3.98
C LYS A 9 8.61 -7.99 3.93
N ALA A 10 8.29 -8.74 2.89
CA ALA A 10 8.75 -10.12 2.68
C ALA A 10 10.16 -10.20 2.05
N TRP A 11 11.15 -9.52 2.64
CA TRP A 11 12.55 -9.55 2.18
C TRP A 11 13.11 -10.98 2.09
N GLN A 12 12.68 -11.82 3.03
CA GLN A 12 12.84 -13.29 3.05
C GLN A 12 12.59 -13.95 1.68
N ARG A 13 11.47 -13.55 1.07
CA ARG A 13 10.84 -14.16 -0.10
C ARG A 13 11.29 -13.55 -1.43
N GLN A 14 12.10 -12.48 -1.39
CA GLN A 14 12.70 -11.84 -2.56
C GLN A 14 14.04 -12.46 -2.97
N VAL A 15 14.55 -13.41 -2.19
CA VAL A 15 15.80 -14.12 -2.49
C VAL A 15 15.62 -14.92 -3.80
N PRO A 16 16.63 -14.98 -4.68
CA PRO A 16 16.51 -15.65 -5.97
C PRO A 16 16.07 -17.12 -5.87
N GLY A 17 15.25 -17.57 -6.83
CA GLY A 17 14.70 -18.93 -6.87
C GLY A 17 15.73 -20.06 -6.92
N PHE A 18 16.99 -19.80 -7.29
CA PHE A 18 18.06 -20.82 -7.19
C PHE A 18 18.46 -21.14 -5.73
N LEU A 19 18.07 -20.29 -4.76
CA LEU A 19 18.28 -20.50 -3.33
C LEU A 19 17.01 -20.95 -2.60
N ARG A 20 15.89 -21.12 -3.32
CA ARG A 20 14.59 -21.41 -2.73
C ARG A 20 13.87 -22.53 -3.49
N ARG A 21 12.96 -23.23 -2.81
CA ARG A 21 12.17 -24.33 -3.38
C ARG A 21 10.71 -23.94 -3.63
N ASP A 22 10.35 -22.70 -3.28
CA ASP A 22 9.03 -22.08 -3.38
C ASP A 22 9.02 -20.94 -4.42
N ASP A 23 7.83 -20.55 -4.89
CA ASP A 23 7.64 -19.41 -5.82
C ASP A 23 7.75 -18.04 -5.10
N GLY A 24 8.11 -18.04 -3.82
CA GLY A 24 8.48 -16.85 -3.04
C GLY A 24 7.35 -15.82 -2.94
N ILE A 25 7.54 -14.66 -3.58
CA ILE A 25 6.52 -13.59 -3.62
C ILE A 25 5.38 -13.86 -4.62
N PHE A 26 5.52 -14.88 -5.46
CA PHE A 26 4.53 -15.27 -6.46
C PHE A 26 3.62 -16.42 -5.99
N GLU A 27 3.82 -16.90 -4.77
CA GLU A 27 2.96 -17.90 -4.14
C GLU A 27 1.55 -17.35 -3.89
N ASP A 28 0.51 -18.08 -4.30
CA ASP A 28 -0.88 -17.64 -4.21
C ASP A 28 -1.30 -17.29 -2.77
N ASP A 29 -0.90 -18.10 -1.79
CA ASP A 29 -1.18 -17.87 -0.37
C ASP A 29 -0.55 -16.55 0.11
N PHE A 30 0.66 -16.24 -0.34
CA PHE A 30 1.34 -14.99 -0.02
C PHE A 30 0.64 -13.78 -0.63
N ILE A 31 0.24 -13.90 -1.90
CA ILE A 31 -0.48 -12.85 -2.62
C ILE A 31 -1.81 -12.57 -1.91
N GLU A 32 -2.55 -13.61 -1.52
CA GLU A 32 -3.86 -13.47 -0.90
C GLU A 32 -3.77 -12.92 0.54
N GLU A 33 -2.80 -13.38 1.35
CA GLU A 33 -2.55 -12.81 2.68
C GLU A 33 -2.22 -11.32 2.59
N ARG A 34 -1.34 -10.94 1.65
CA ARG A 34 -0.96 -9.56 1.43
C ARG A 34 -2.12 -8.71 0.90
N ARG A 35 -2.94 -9.25 -0.02
CA ARG A 35 -4.12 -8.59 -0.55
C ARG A 35 -5.09 -8.22 0.58
N LYS A 36 -5.43 -9.17 1.45
CA LYS A 36 -6.29 -8.93 2.62
C LYS A 36 -5.70 -7.89 3.58
N GLY A 37 -4.39 -7.96 3.85
CA GLY A 37 -3.71 -7.01 4.72
C GLY A 37 -3.72 -5.58 4.15
N LEU A 38 -3.46 -5.42 2.85
CA LEU A 38 -3.52 -4.13 2.16
C LEU A 38 -4.95 -3.57 2.10
N GLU A 39 -5.95 -4.43 1.87
CA GLU A 39 -7.36 -4.06 1.90
C GLU A 39 -7.78 -3.52 3.27
N GLN A 40 -7.40 -4.21 4.36
CA GLN A 40 -7.68 -3.71 5.72
C GLN A 40 -6.95 -2.39 6.02
N PHE A 41 -5.70 -2.26 5.55
CA PHE A 41 -4.92 -1.04 5.73
C PHE A 41 -5.58 0.15 5.03
N VAL A 42 -5.90 0.02 3.74
CA VAL A 42 -6.45 1.14 2.96
C VAL A 42 -7.82 1.55 3.47
N ASN A 43 -8.67 0.59 3.86
CA ASN A 43 -9.99 0.89 4.43
C ASN A 43 -9.89 1.68 5.75
N LYS A 44 -8.96 1.30 6.63
CA LYS A 44 -8.73 2.04 7.90
C LYS A 44 -8.16 3.43 7.67
N VAL A 45 -7.23 3.58 6.72
CA VAL A 45 -6.63 4.88 6.38
C VAL A 45 -7.67 5.79 5.71
N ALA A 46 -8.43 5.29 4.74
CA ALA A 46 -9.45 6.06 4.04
C ALA A 46 -10.62 6.49 4.95
N GLY A 47 -10.94 5.72 5.99
CA GLY A 47 -11.93 6.09 7.00
C GLY A 47 -11.46 7.15 8.00
N HIS A 48 -10.17 7.51 8.02
CA HIS A 48 -9.64 8.43 9.02
C HIS A 48 -9.78 9.90 8.57
N PRO A 49 -10.49 10.79 9.33
CA PRO A 49 -10.75 12.18 8.90
C PRO A 49 -9.50 12.99 8.53
N LEU A 50 -8.41 12.84 9.29
CA LEU A 50 -7.16 13.54 8.98
C LEU A 50 -6.45 13.02 7.70
N ALA A 51 -6.62 11.73 7.36
CA ALA A 51 -6.04 11.14 6.15
C ALA A 51 -6.88 11.49 4.92
N GLN A 52 -8.20 11.63 5.07
CA GLN A 52 -9.10 12.16 4.03
C GLN A 52 -8.68 13.55 3.54
N ASN A 53 -8.06 14.34 4.41
CA ASN A 53 -7.55 15.65 4.05
C ASN A 53 -6.19 15.62 3.34
N GLU A 54 -5.50 14.48 3.23
CA GLU A 54 -4.18 14.38 2.59
C GLU A 54 -4.29 14.14 1.09
N ARG A 55 -3.62 14.96 0.27
CA ARG A 55 -3.59 14.79 -1.20
C ARG A 55 -3.03 13.43 -1.62
N SER A 56 -2.09 12.87 -0.86
CA SER A 56 -1.52 11.54 -1.13
C SER A 56 -2.58 10.44 -1.16
N LEU A 57 -3.60 10.49 -0.31
CA LEU A 57 -4.65 9.48 -0.27
C LEU A 57 -5.49 9.52 -1.55
N HIS A 58 -5.80 10.73 -2.05
CA HIS A 58 -6.58 10.90 -3.27
C HIS A 58 -5.79 10.47 -4.50
N VAL A 59 -4.52 10.87 -4.59
CA VAL A 59 -3.62 10.40 -5.66
C VAL A 59 -3.52 8.87 -5.64
N PHE A 60 -3.42 8.25 -4.47
CA PHE A 60 -3.34 6.79 -4.35
C PHE A 60 -4.62 6.05 -4.78
N LEU A 61 -5.80 6.61 -4.53
CA LEU A 61 -7.09 5.94 -4.78
C LEU A 61 -7.71 6.28 -6.15
N GLN A 62 -7.46 7.47 -6.68
CA GLN A 62 -8.15 8.00 -7.86
C GLN A 62 -7.29 7.92 -9.12
N GLU A 63 -5.97 8.09 -9.00
CA GLU A 63 -5.07 8.04 -10.15
C GLU A 63 -4.70 6.59 -10.49
N THR A 64 -4.67 6.26 -11.77
CA THR A 64 -4.28 4.91 -12.24
C THR A 64 -2.77 4.66 -12.09
N THR A 65 -1.98 5.73 -12.12
CA THR A 65 -0.52 5.69 -11.98
C THR A 65 -0.04 6.84 -11.11
N ILE A 66 0.89 6.57 -10.20
CA ILE A 66 1.47 7.60 -9.32
C ILE A 66 2.68 8.22 -10.02
N ASP A 67 2.53 9.47 -10.45
CA ASP A 67 3.63 10.30 -10.97
C ASP A 67 4.31 11.03 -9.81
N PHE A 68 5.45 10.50 -9.36
CA PHE A 68 6.20 11.06 -8.23
C PHE A 68 6.88 12.39 -8.56
N ASP A 69 7.18 12.67 -9.83
CA ASP A 69 7.85 13.91 -10.26
C ASP A 69 6.87 15.09 -10.26
N LYS A 70 5.59 14.82 -10.55
CA LYS A 70 4.51 15.82 -10.50
C LYS A 70 3.77 15.87 -9.17
N TYR A 71 4.06 14.96 -8.25
CA TYR A 71 3.39 14.92 -6.96
C TYR A 71 3.87 16.04 -6.04
N ILE A 72 3.01 17.04 -5.83
CA ILE A 72 3.19 18.07 -4.81
C ILE A 72 2.43 17.66 -3.53
N PRO A 73 3.09 17.48 -2.38
CA PRO A 73 2.43 17.21 -1.11
C PRO A 73 1.51 18.37 -0.67
N GLY A 74 0.40 18.06 0.00
CA GLY A 74 -0.50 19.08 0.52
C GLY A 74 -1.83 18.52 1.03
N LYS A 75 -2.66 19.41 1.57
CA LYS A 75 -4.03 19.08 1.98
C LYS A 75 -5.02 19.27 0.82
N VAL A 76 -6.03 18.41 0.73
CA VAL A 76 -7.18 18.66 -0.14
C VAL A 76 -8.01 19.77 0.48
N ARG A 77 -8.23 20.84 -0.27
CA ARG A 77 -9.10 21.94 0.12
C ARG A 77 -10.52 21.59 -0.32
N ASN A 78 -11.42 21.29 0.63
CA ASN A 78 -12.84 21.36 0.34
C ASN A 78 -13.14 22.83 0.01
N SER A 79 -13.54 23.09 -1.23
CA SER A 79 -14.11 24.38 -1.63
C SER A 79 -15.55 24.46 -1.15
#